data_AF-A0A7X2N4M0-F1
#
_entry.id   AF-A0A7X2N4M0-F1
#
_cell.length_a   1.000
_cell.length_b   1.000
_cell.length_c   1.000
_cell.angle_alpha   90.00
_cell.angle_beta   90.00
_cell.angle_gamma   90.00
#
_symmetry.space_group_name_H-M   'P 1'
#
loop_
_entity.id
_entity.type
_entity.pdbx_description
1 polymer ?
#
loop_
_entity_poly.entity_id
_entity_poly.type
_entity_poly.pdbx_seq_one_letter_code
_entity_poly.pdbx_strand_id
1 'polypeptide(L)' 'MKNIVKDLENISIKKHVVTSIEYDCKDEKQEDEVFETIRNVITENINDFAKVTYDVEADHKVKVEVIQG' A
#
# COMPACT_ATOMS: atom_id res chain seq x y z
N MET A 1 -5.77 21.30 6.16
CA MET A 1 -5.07 21.15 4.85
C MET A 1 -6.05 20.57 3.84
N LYS A 2 -6.10 21.08 2.60
CA LYS A 2 -6.91 20.44 1.55
C LYS A 2 -6.41 19.02 1.31
N ASN A 3 -7.32 18.06 1.26
CA ASN A 3 -6.97 16.68 0.95
C ASN A 3 -6.95 16.52 -0.58
N ILE A 4 -5.82 16.91 -1.18
CA ILE A 4 -5.63 16.91 -2.63
C ILE A 4 -5.85 15.52 -3.25
N VAL A 5 -5.58 14.44 -2.50
CA VAL A 5 -5.80 13.07 -2.95
C VAL A 5 -7.28 12.80 -3.20
N LYS A 6 -8.15 13.20 -2.26
CA LYS A 6 -9.61 13.11 -2.42
C LYS A 6 -10.12 13.96 -3.58
N ASP A 7 -9.52 15.11 -3.82
CA ASP A 7 -9.92 15.97 -4.94
C ASP A 7 -9.57 15.29 -6.29
N LEU A 8 -8.40 14.64 -6.38
CA LEU A 8 -7.98 13.85 -7.55
C LEU A 8 -8.84 12.59 -7.75
N GLU A 9 -9.40 12.02 -6.67
CA GLU A 9 -10.30 10.88 -6.76
C GLU A 9 -11.62 11.19 -7.47
N ASN A 10 -12.07 12.45 -7.48
CA ASN A 10 -13.41 12.82 -7.98
C ASN A 10 -13.43 13.27 -9.45
N ILE A 11 -12.33 13.12 -10.18
CA ILE A 11 -12.26 13.49 -11.61
C ILE A 11 -12.96 12.40 -12.44
N SER A 12 -13.87 12.80 -13.33
CA SER A 12 -14.80 11.93 -14.07
C SER A 12 -14.18 11.11 -15.23
N ILE A 13 -12.86 11.04 -15.32
CA ILE A 13 -12.15 10.26 -16.34
C ILE A 13 -11.59 8.98 -15.72
N LYS A 14 -11.41 7.93 -16.56
CA LYS A 14 -10.71 6.71 -16.15
C LYS A 14 -9.32 7.08 -15.64
N LYS A 15 -9.03 6.70 -14.40
CA LYS A 15 -7.75 6.92 -13.72
C LYS A 15 -7.13 5.57 -13.36
N HIS A 16 -5.81 5.55 -13.33
CA HIS A 16 -5.02 4.46 -12.79
C HIS A 16 -4.39 4.97 -11.50
N VAL A 17 -4.75 4.36 -10.38
CA VAL A 17 -4.26 4.76 -9.05
C VAL A 17 -3.25 3.74 -8.58
N VAL A 18 -2.03 4.22 -8.32
CA VAL A 18 -0.96 3.45 -7.68
C VAL A 18 -0.69 4.12 -6.34
N THR A 19 -0.81 3.34 -5.27
CA THR A 19 -0.49 3.80 -3.92
C THR A 19 0.76 3.05 -3.46
N SER A 20 1.81 3.81 -3.14
CA SER A 20 3.08 3.30 -2.62
C SER A 20 3.20 3.71 -1.16
N ILE A 21 3.45 2.76 -0.27
CA ILE A 21 3.56 2.97 1.16
C ILE A 21 4.89 2.37 1.62
N GLU A 22 5.69 3.15 2.33
CA GLU A 22 6.97 2.73 2.91
C GLU A 22 6.84 2.71 4.44
N TYR A 23 7.22 1.59 5.04
CA TYR A 23 7.22 1.36 6.47
C TYR A 23 8.66 1.21 6.94
N ASP A 24 9.07 2.12 7.83
CA ASP A 24 10.37 2.10 8.48
C ASP A 24 10.28 1.18 9.71
N CYS A 25 10.83 -0.03 9.59
CA CYS A 25 10.83 -1.04 10.65
C CYS A 25 12.16 -0.96 11.41
N LYS A 26 12.13 -1.33 12.69
CA LYS A 26 13.33 -1.26 13.54
C LYS A 26 14.18 -2.53 13.43
N ASP A 27 13.54 -3.65 13.13
CA ASP A 27 14.12 -4.98 13.07
C ASP A 27 13.25 -5.91 12.21
N GLU A 28 13.78 -7.09 11.90
CA GLU A 28 13.12 -8.11 11.08
C GLU A 28 11.78 -8.59 11.69
N LYS A 29 11.65 -8.62 13.03
CA LYS A 29 10.40 -9.03 13.67
C LYS A 29 9.29 -8.02 13.38
N GLN A 30 9.62 -6.74 13.37
CA GLN A 30 8.66 -5.69 13.02
C GLN A 30 8.30 -5.74 11.52
N GLU A 31 9.23 -6.12 10.64
CA GLU A 31 8.93 -6.35 9.22
C GLU A 31 7.88 -7.45 9.05
N ASP A 32 8.05 -8.59 9.72
CA ASP A 32 7.11 -9.72 9.68
C ASP A 32 5.71 -9.32 10.20
N GLU A 33 5.66 -8.56 11.30
CA GLU A 33 4.39 -8.05 11.86
C GLU A 33 3.68 -7.09 10.89
N VAL A 34 4.44 -6.20 10.24
CA VAL A 34 3.92 -5.28 9.23
C VAL A 34 3.42 -6.09 8.02
N PHE A 35 4.18 -7.05 7.54
CA PHE A 35 3.80 -7.90 6.42
C PHE A 35 2.49 -8.64 6.68
N GLU A 36 2.37 -9.34 7.82
CA GLU A 36 1.16 -10.08 8.18
C GLU A 36 -0.06 -9.14 8.34
N THR A 37 0.15 -7.96 8.92
CA THR A 37 -0.92 -6.96 9.06
C THR A 37 -1.44 -6.50 7.71
N ILE A 38 -0.54 -6.12 6.78
CA ILE A 38 -0.95 -5.63 5.46
C ILE A 38 -1.58 -6.77 4.65
N ARG A 39 -1.04 -7.99 4.75
CA ARG A 39 -1.61 -9.17 4.12
C ARG A 39 -3.05 -9.40 4.56
N ASN A 40 -3.36 -9.26 5.85
CA ASN A 40 -4.73 -9.40 6.36
C ASN A 40 -5.66 -8.32 5.79
N VAL A 41 -5.25 -7.04 5.82
CA VAL A 41 -6.05 -5.92 5.27
C VAL A 41 -6.34 -6.11 3.78
N ILE A 42 -5.35 -6.54 3.00
CA ILE A 42 -5.52 -6.76 1.57
C ILE A 42 -6.38 -7.98 1.31
N THR A 43 -6.25 -9.05 2.09
CA THR A 43 -7.10 -10.24 1.95
C THR A 43 -8.57 -9.91 2.20
N GLU A 44 -8.86 -9.05 3.18
CA GLU A 44 -10.23 -8.57 3.45
C GLU A 44 -10.82 -7.72 2.32
N ASN A 45 -9.97 -7.03 1.54
CA ASN A 45 -10.38 -6.10 0.48
C ASN A 45 -9.85 -6.51 -0.90
N ILE A 46 -9.62 -7.80 -1.12
CA ILE A 46 -8.84 -8.27 -2.28
C ILE A 46 -9.48 -7.96 -3.63
N ASN A 47 -10.80 -7.77 -3.65
CA ASN A 47 -11.55 -7.41 -4.86
C ASN A 47 -11.33 -5.95 -5.30
N ASP A 48 -10.80 -5.10 -4.43
CA ASP A 48 -10.55 -3.68 -4.72
C ASP A 48 -9.16 -3.45 -5.35
N PHE A 49 -8.30 -4.48 -5.35
CA PHE A 49 -6.92 -4.38 -5.81
C PHE A 49 -6.66 -5.29 -7.02
N ALA A 50 -6.13 -4.73 -8.10
CA ALA A 50 -5.68 -5.47 -9.29
C ALA A 50 -4.30 -6.11 -9.09
N LYS A 51 -3.41 -5.47 -8.33
CA LYS A 51 -2.06 -5.95 -8.06
C LYS A 51 -1.54 -5.42 -6.73
N VAL A 52 -0.77 -6.25 -6.03
CA VAL A 52 -0.07 -5.89 -4.81
C VAL A 52 1.37 -6.39 -4.90
N THR A 53 2.33 -5.54 -4.56
CA THR A 53 3.77 -5.87 -4.51
C THR A 53 4.31 -5.54 -3.13
N TYR A 54 5.15 -6.42 -2.59
CA TYR A 54 5.81 -6.26 -1.30
C TYR A 54 7.30 -6.45 -1.49
N ASP A 55 8.07 -5.43 -1.12
CA ASP A 55 9.53 -5.45 -1.18
C ASP A 55 10.10 -5.10 0.19
N VAL A 56 11.00 -5.93 0.69
CA VAL A 56 11.82 -5.63 1.87
C VAL A 56 13.16 -5.13 1.37
N GLU A 57 13.46 -3.87 1.67
CA GLU A 57 14.72 -3.21 1.31
C GLU A 57 15.76 -3.37 2.42
N ALA A 58 17.02 -3.04 2.10
CA ALA A 58 18.06 -2.88 3.13
C ALA A 58 17.64 -1.80 4.15
N ASP A 59 18.12 -1.93 5.40
CA ASP A 59 17.80 -1.05 6.53
C ASP A 59 16.37 -1.20 7.10
N HIS A 60 15.80 -2.40 7.06
CA HIS A 60 14.51 -2.71 7.67
C HIS A 60 13.34 -1.87 7.13
N LYS A 61 13.31 -1.63 5.82
CA LYS A 61 12.22 -0.90 5.16
C LYS A 61 11.32 -1.84 4.38
N VAL A 62 10.02 -1.78 4.64
CA VAL A 62 9.01 -2.53 3.89
C VAL A 62 8.28 -1.57 2.98
N LYS A 63 8.37 -1.80 1.67
CA LYS A 63 7.66 -1.06 0.65
C LYS A 63 6.50 -1.88 0.11
N VAL A 64 5.33 -1.26 0.05
CA VAL A 64 4.11 -1.88 -0.47
C VAL A 64 3.53 -1.01 -1.56
N GLU A 65 3.32 -1.60 -2.73
CA GLU A 65 2.65 -0.96 -3.85
C GLU A 65 1.34 -1.68 -4.15
N VAL A 66 0.24 -0.94 -4.08
CA VAL A 66 -1.10 -1.42 -4.42
C VAL A 66 -1.65 -0.65 -5.62
N ILE A 67 -2.20 -1.42 -6.56
CA ILE A 67 -2.88 -0.92 -7.75
C ILE A 67 -4.36 -1.23 -7.60
N GLN A 68 -5.20 -0.20 -7.66
CA GLN A 68 -6.66 -0.38 -7.61
C GLN A 68 -7.19 -1.03 -8.89
N GLY A 69 -8.17 -1.93 -8.74
CA GLY A 69 -8.86 -2.65 -9.82
C GLY A 69 -9.96 -1.87 -10.51
#